data_AF-A0AAQ0DN49-F1
#
_entry.id   AF-A0AAQ0DN49-F1
#
_cell.length_a   1.000
_cell.length_b   1.000
_cell.length_c   1.000
_cell.angle_alpha   90.00
_cell.angle_beta   90.00
_cell.angle_gamma   90.00
#
_symmetry.space_group_name_H-M   'P 1'
#
loop_
_entity.id
_entity.type
_entity.pdbx_description
1 polymer ?
#
loop_
_entity_poly.entity_id
_entity_poly.type
_entity_poly.pdbx_seq_one_letter_code
_entity_poly.pdbx_strand_id
1 'polypeptide(L)'
;MSNNAICCPQCQGQQVQLLSVIHAAGTSRIHTTHQAQSGIGPRVTVETTGRHQTDLAASVGPPPGKRLLGPVILTGVGAIILYDGLKLMNSYWGVDWSRFFIGVTFIAIGVVGFVRHWKFNVAQYDKLEEWRRTWMCHSCGTRFQPS
;
A
#
# COMPACT_ATOMS: atom_id res chain seq x y z
N MET A 1 -32.17 -9.36 21.85
CA MET A 1 -31.08 -8.76 21.06
C MET A 1 -29.99 -8.37 22.04
N SER A 2 -28.94 -9.19 22.18
CA SER A 2 -27.87 -8.98 23.18
C SER A 2 -26.93 -7.88 22.71
N ASN A 3 -27.15 -6.65 23.18
CA ASN A 3 -26.22 -5.54 23.00
C ASN A 3 -25.05 -5.70 23.97
N ASN A 4 -23.99 -6.38 23.54
CA ASN A 4 -22.68 -6.24 24.18
C ASN A 4 -22.16 -4.83 23.85
N ALA A 5 -22.65 -3.82 24.55
CA ALA A 5 -22.17 -2.45 24.42
C ALA A 5 -20.75 -2.39 24.99
N ILE A 6 -19.77 -2.18 24.11
CA ILE A 6 -18.37 -2.01 24.50
C ILE A 6 -18.25 -0.63 25.15
N CYS A 7 -17.87 -0.59 26.43
CA CYS A 7 -17.68 0.65 27.18
C CYS A 7 -16.19 0.99 27.31
N CYS A 8 -15.86 2.28 27.36
CA CYS A 8 -14.49 2.72 27.61
C CYS A 8 -14.05 2.36 29.04
N PRO A 9 -12.86 1.76 29.25
CA PRO A 9 -12.39 1.41 30.59
C PRO A 9 -12.04 2.63 31.47
N GLN A 10 -11.79 3.79 30.87
CA GLN A 10 -11.39 5.01 31.61
C GLN A 10 -12.59 5.89 31.99
N CYS A 11 -13.48 6.18 31.05
CA CYS A 11 -14.60 7.11 31.27
C CYS A 11 -15.98 6.43 31.30
N GLN A 12 -16.05 5.11 31.14
CA GLN A 12 -17.29 4.32 31.04
C GLN A 12 -18.26 4.78 29.93
N GLY A 13 -17.80 5.64 29.02
CA GLY A 13 -18.59 6.12 27.89
C GLY A 13 -18.87 5.02 26.88
N GLN A 14 -20.06 5.10 26.27
CA GLN A 14 -20.51 4.17 25.22
C GLN A 14 -20.11 4.63 23.81
N GLN A 15 -19.60 5.86 23.66
CA GLN A 15 -19.16 6.41 22.38
C GLN A 15 -17.74 5.93 22.04
N VAL A 16 -17.63 4.67 21.64
CA VAL A 16 -16.37 4.04 21.22
C VAL A 16 -16.46 3.61 19.76
N GLN A 17 -15.37 3.78 19.02
CA GLN A 17 -15.29 3.37 17.61
C GLN A 17 -13.93 2.76 17.31
N LEU A 18 -13.89 1.84 16.35
CA LEU A 18 -12.62 1.28 15.87
C LEU A 18 -11.80 2.34 15.15
N LEU A 19 -10.47 2.29 15.31
CA LEU A 19 -9.56 3.20 14.61
C LEU A 19 -9.73 3.11 13.08
N SER A 20 -9.99 1.91 12.57
CA SER A 20 -10.25 1.67 11.15
C SER A 20 -11.48 2.39 10.62
N VAL A 21 -12.54 2.44 11.42
CA VAL A 21 -13.80 3.13 11.08
C VAL A 21 -13.62 4.64 11.18
N ILE A 22 -12.95 5.14 12.23
CA ILE A 22 -12.66 6.58 12.39
C ILE A 22 -11.82 7.07 11.21
N HIS A 23 -10.78 6.32 10.82
CA HIS A 23 -9.96 6.65 9.68
C HIS A 23 -10.77 6.66 8.37
N ALA A 24 -11.53 5.59 8.12
CA ALA A 24 -12.35 5.47 6.91
C ALA A 24 -13.41 6.59 6.81
N ALA A 25 -14.07 6.93 7.92
CA ALA A 25 -15.07 8.00 7.97
C ALA A 25 -14.46 9.38 7.73
N GLY A 26 -13.22 9.60 8.17
CA GLY A 26 -12.53 10.88 7.99
C GLY A 26 -11.72 10.99 6.71
N THR A 27 -11.58 9.94 5.91
CA THR A 27 -10.92 9.98 4.59
C THR A 27 -11.94 9.94 3.46
N SER A 28 -11.91 10.92 2.56
CA SER A 28 -12.70 10.87 1.33
C SER A 28 -11.81 11.17 0.11
N ARG A 29 -12.09 10.47 -0.99
CA ARG A 29 -11.43 10.68 -2.27
C ARG A 29 -12.46 11.21 -3.26
N ILE A 30 -12.16 12.36 -3.83
CA ILE A 30 -12.98 13.00 -4.85
C ILE A 30 -12.28 12.80 -6.19
N HIS A 31 -12.98 12.19 -7.14
CA HIS A 31 -12.54 12.14 -8.52
C HIS A 31 -13.60 12.84 -9.36
N THR A 32 -13.25 14.00 -9.91
CA THR A 32 -14.14 14.74 -10.79
C THR A 32 -13.52 14.82 -12.18
N THR A 33 -14.25 14.32 -13.16
CA THR A 33 -13.89 14.38 -14.57
C THR A 33 -14.70 15.50 -15.19
N HIS A 34 -14.07 16.62 -15.51
CA HIS A 34 -14.72 17.72 -16.20
C HIS A 34 -14.42 17.62 -17.69
N GLN A 35 -15.45 17.55 -18.52
CA GLN A 35 -15.29 17.64 -19.97
C GLN A 35 -15.72 19.03 -20.41
N ALA A 36 -14.77 19.84 -20.84
CA ALA A 36 -15.02 21.16 -21.40
C ALA A 36 -15.00 21.05 -22.93
N GLN A 37 -16.07 21.49 -23.57
CA GLN A 37 -16.17 21.64 -25.01
C GLN A 37 -16.39 23.12 -25.32
N SER A 38 -15.38 23.78 -25.87
CA SER A 38 -15.50 25.16 -26.37
C SER A 38 -15.77 25.11 -27.87
N GLY A 39 -17.05 25.24 -28.26
CA GLY A 39 -17.46 25.35 -29.67
C GLY A 39 -16.98 24.23 -30.60
N ILE A 40 -16.55 24.61 -31.82
CA ILE A 40 -16.01 23.73 -32.87
C ILE A 40 -14.53 23.46 -32.57
N GLY A 41 -14.24 22.73 -31.48
CA GLY A 41 -12.86 22.44 -31.05
C GLY A 41 -12.74 21.13 -30.29
N PRO A 42 -11.52 20.61 -30.11
CA PRO A 42 -11.28 19.33 -29.46
C PRO A 42 -11.77 19.34 -28.00
N ARG A 43 -12.41 18.23 -27.59
CA ARG A 43 -12.95 18.04 -26.24
C ARG A 43 -11.78 17.88 -25.26
N VAL A 44 -11.63 18.81 -24.32
CA VAL A 44 -10.60 18.73 -23.29
C VAL A 44 -11.19 18.05 -22.06
N THR A 45 -10.60 16.93 -21.66
CA THR A 45 -10.96 16.22 -20.42
C THR A 45 -9.99 16.64 -19.34
N VAL A 46 -10.49 17.32 -18.31
CA VAL A 46 -9.74 17.72 -17.13
C VAL A 46 -10.12 16.78 -15.99
N GLU A 47 -9.16 15.97 -15.56
CA GLU A 47 -9.31 15.11 -14.41
C GLU A 47 -8.76 15.81 -13.17
N THR A 48 -9.63 16.11 -12.22
CA THR A 48 -9.23 16.60 -10.90
C THR A 48 -9.33 15.46 -9.91
N THR A 49 -8.23 15.19 -9.22
CA THR A 49 -8.19 14.24 -8.11
C THR A 49 -7.93 15.00 -6.82
N GLY A 50 -8.90 14.96 -5.91
CA GLY A 50 -8.81 15.55 -4.57
C GLY A 50 -8.79 14.47 -3.51
N ARG A 51 -8.01 14.67 -2.45
CA ARG A 51 -8.12 13.88 -1.22
C ARG A 51 -8.44 14.83 -0.08
N HIS A 52 -9.45 14.47 0.69
CA HIS A 52 -9.80 15.17 1.91
C HIS A 52 -9.63 14.20 3.08
N GLN A 53 -8.96 14.66 4.12
CA GLN A 53 -8.72 13.86 5.33
C GLN A 53 -8.92 14.77 6.54
N THR A 54 -9.72 14.32 7.51
CA THR A 54 -9.89 15.04 8.77
C THR A 54 -8.67 14.84 9.68
N ASP A 55 -8.37 15.83 10.53
CA ASP A 55 -7.24 15.77 11.47
C ASP A 55 -7.31 14.56 12.40
N LEU A 56 -8.53 14.19 12.82
CA LEU A 56 -8.76 13.00 13.63
C LEU A 56 -8.36 11.73 12.85
N ALA A 57 -8.80 11.59 11.59
CA ALA A 57 -8.43 10.44 10.75
C ALA A 57 -6.93 10.43 10.40
N ALA A 58 -6.27 11.57 10.33
CA ALA A 58 -4.82 11.64 10.17
C ALA A 58 -4.09 11.13 11.43
N SER A 59 -4.59 11.47 12.62
CA SER A 59 -3.98 11.04 13.90
C SER A 59 -4.10 9.53 14.19
N VAL A 60 -5.05 8.84 13.55
CA VAL A 60 -5.28 7.39 13.68
C VAL A 60 -4.95 6.62 12.41
N GLY A 61 -4.11 7.18 11.51
CA GLY A 61 -3.75 6.53 10.26
C GLY A 61 -3.09 5.15 10.44
N PRO A 62 -3.29 4.22 9.48
CA PRO A 62 -2.68 2.90 9.54
C PRO A 62 -1.14 2.97 9.40
N PRO A 63 -0.40 1.97 9.91
CA PRO A 63 1.04 1.89 9.72
C PRO A 63 1.43 1.83 8.23
N PRO A 64 2.51 2.50 7.81
CA PRO A 64 2.90 2.56 6.41
C PRO A 64 3.45 1.20 5.92
N GLY A 65 2.87 0.69 4.84
CA GLY A 65 3.41 -0.45 4.09
C GLY A 65 4.36 -0.02 2.96
N LYS A 66 5.36 -0.84 2.63
CA LYS A 66 6.22 -0.64 1.46
C LYS A 66 5.66 -1.37 0.25
N ARG A 67 5.59 -0.72 -0.90
CA ARG A 67 5.20 -1.39 -2.15
C ARG A 67 6.27 -2.39 -2.58
N LEU A 68 5.84 -3.56 -3.04
CA LEU A 68 6.71 -4.62 -3.58
C LEU A 68 6.97 -4.47 -5.09
N LEU A 69 6.34 -3.48 -5.74
CA LEU A 69 6.37 -3.31 -7.20
C LEU A 69 7.79 -3.13 -7.76
N GLY A 70 8.64 -2.32 -7.09
CA GLY A 70 10.01 -2.05 -7.54
C GLY A 70 10.88 -3.31 -7.64
N PRO A 71 11.02 -4.10 -6.55
CA PRO A 71 11.75 -5.35 -6.58
C PRO A 71 11.21 -6.37 -7.60
N VAL A 72 9.88 -6.43 -7.79
CA VAL A 72 9.25 -7.32 -8.77
C VAL A 72 9.61 -6.93 -10.20
N ILE A 73 9.52 -5.64 -10.53
CA ILE A 73 9.92 -5.13 -11.86
C ILE A 73 11.40 -5.43 -12.11
N LEU A 74 12.28 -5.16 -11.13
CA LEU A 74 13.72 -5.38 -11.26
C LEU A 74 14.06 -6.86 -11.53
N THR A 75 13.39 -7.76 -10.82
CA THR A 75 13.56 -9.21 -11.00
C THR A 75 13.05 -9.65 -12.38
N GLY A 76 11.91 -9.13 -12.83
CA GLY A 76 11.36 -9.40 -14.16
C GLY A 76 12.28 -8.94 -15.29
N VAL A 77 12.83 -7.73 -15.20
CA VAL A 77 13.81 -7.21 -16.16
C VAL A 77 15.07 -8.06 -16.18
N GLY A 78 15.59 -8.45 -15.01
CA GLY A 78 16.75 -9.34 -14.91
C GLY A 78 16.50 -10.71 -15.56
N ALA A 79 15.31 -11.28 -15.42
CA ALA A 79 14.94 -12.55 -16.05
C ALA A 79 14.87 -12.47 -17.58
N ILE A 80 14.38 -11.36 -18.14
CA ILE A 80 14.36 -11.14 -19.60
C ILE A 80 15.79 -11.05 -20.14
N ILE A 81 16.66 -10.26 -19.49
CA ILE A 81 18.07 -10.11 -19.89
C ILE A 81 18.80 -11.45 -19.82
N LEU A 82 18.55 -12.23 -18.75
CA LEU A 82 19.12 -13.56 -18.60
C LEU A 82 18.63 -14.51 -19.70
N TYR A 83 17.33 -14.51 -19.99
CA TYR A 83 16.73 -15.33 -21.05
C TYR A 83 17.30 -14.99 -22.42
N ASP A 84 17.46 -13.71 -22.78
CA ASP A 84 18.07 -13.31 -24.05
C ASP A 84 19.55 -13.73 -24.13
N GLY A 85 20.30 -13.63 -23.02
CA GLY A 85 21.67 -14.13 -22.94
C GLY A 85 21.77 -15.65 -23.11
N LEU A 86 20.81 -16.42 -22.59
CA LEU A 86 20.72 -17.87 -22.76
C LEU A 86 20.16 -18.28 -24.13
N LYS A 87 19.25 -17.52 -24.75
CA LYS A 87 18.67 -17.85 -26.06
C LYS A 87 19.71 -17.74 -27.19
N LEU A 88 20.69 -16.84 -27.02
CA LEU A 88 21.88 -16.76 -27.87
C LEU A 88 22.75 -18.04 -27.82
N MET A 89 22.59 -18.89 -26.80
CA MET A 89 23.27 -20.20 -26.75
C MET A 89 22.87 -21.13 -27.90
N ASN A 90 21.68 -20.95 -28.48
CA ASN A 90 21.17 -21.83 -29.54
C ASN A 90 21.58 -21.37 -30.95
N SER A 91 22.25 -20.21 -31.08
CA SER A 91 22.73 -19.68 -32.36
C SER A 91 24.26 -19.56 -32.35
N TYR A 92 24.94 -20.65 -32.73
CA TYR A 92 26.29 -20.74 -33.32
C TYR A 92 27.51 -20.02 -32.67
N TRP A 93 27.36 -19.11 -31.70
CA TRP A 93 28.42 -18.23 -31.17
C TRP A 93 28.37 -18.13 -29.64
N GLY A 94 28.53 -19.26 -28.95
CA GLY A 94 28.89 -19.30 -27.52
C GLY A 94 27.95 -18.56 -26.54
N VAL A 95 28.33 -18.56 -25.26
CA VAL A 95 27.60 -17.84 -24.21
C VAL A 95 28.06 -16.38 -24.20
N ASP A 96 27.15 -15.42 -24.32
CA ASP A 96 27.44 -14.02 -23.99
C ASP A 96 27.50 -13.87 -22.47
N TRP A 97 28.68 -14.18 -21.92
CA TRP A 97 28.95 -14.13 -20.49
C TRP A 97 28.66 -12.76 -19.87
N SER A 98 28.75 -11.68 -20.65
CA SER A 98 28.45 -10.33 -20.15
C SER A 98 26.98 -10.19 -19.77
N ARG A 99 26.06 -10.60 -20.66
CA ARG A 99 24.60 -10.55 -20.42
C ARG A 99 24.17 -11.53 -19.33
N PHE A 100 24.84 -12.67 -19.25
CA PHE A 100 24.60 -13.65 -18.20
C PHE A 100 24.88 -13.08 -16.80
N PHE A 101 26.08 -12.52 -16.56
CA PHE A 101 26.41 -11.94 -15.25
C PHE A 101 25.56 -10.72 -14.91
N ILE A 102 25.22 -9.91 -15.91
CA ILE A 102 24.31 -8.76 -15.73
C ILE A 102 22.93 -9.26 -15.29
N GLY A 103 22.33 -10.21 -16.01
CA GLY A 103 21.02 -10.79 -15.67
C GLY A 103 20.99 -11.40 -14.26
N VAL A 104 22.01 -12.20 -13.91
CA VAL A 104 22.14 -12.78 -12.56
C VAL A 104 22.24 -11.69 -11.48
N THR A 105 23.01 -10.63 -11.73
CA THR A 105 23.17 -9.52 -10.77
C THR A 105 21.84 -8.80 -10.54
N PHE A 106 21.09 -8.49 -11.60
CA PHE A 106 19.78 -7.84 -11.48
C PHE A 106 18.77 -8.71 -10.73
N ILE A 107 18.76 -10.02 -10.99
CA ILE A 107 17.91 -10.97 -10.25
C ILE A 107 18.31 -11.01 -8.77
N ALA A 108 19.60 -11.09 -8.46
CA ALA A 108 20.07 -11.13 -7.07
C ALA A 108 19.66 -9.86 -6.30
N ILE A 109 19.84 -8.67 -6.89
CA ILE A 109 19.41 -7.40 -6.30
C ILE A 109 17.89 -7.37 -6.13
N GLY A 110 17.13 -7.83 -7.14
CA GLY A 110 15.68 -7.92 -7.11
C GLY A 110 15.17 -8.80 -5.97
N VAL A 111 15.72 -10.00 -5.81
CA VAL A 111 15.36 -10.95 -4.74
C VAL A 111 15.70 -10.39 -3.36
N VAL A 112 16.89 -9.80 -3.18
CA VAL A 112 17.28 -9.19 -1.89
C VAL A 112 16.35 -8.01 -1.54
N GLY A 113 16.04 -7.16 -2.51
CA GLY A 113 15.08 -6.06 -2.33
C GLY A 113 13.68 -6.57 -1.98
N PHE A 114 13.23 -7.63 -2.66
CA PHE A 114 11.94 -8.25 -2.41
C PHE A 114 11.87 -8.81 -1.00
N VAL A 115 12.86 -9.59 -0.55
CA VAL A 115 12.88 -10.17 0.80
C VAL A 115 12.90 -9.07 1.86
N ARG A 116 13.67 -7.98 1.66
CA ARG A 116 13.68 -6.85 2.60
C ARG A 116 12.32 -6.15 2.69
N HIS A 117 11.70 -5.86 1.55
CA HIS A 117 10.38 -5.23 1.53
C HIS A 117 9.30 -6.17 2.09
N TRP A 118 9.40 -7.47 1.80
CA TRP A 118 8.51 -8.50 2.32
C TRP A 118 8.61 -8.59 3.85
N LYS A 119 9.82 -8.74 4.39
CA LYS A 119 10.03 -8.78 5.85
C LYS A 119 9.51 -7.51 6.53
N PHE A 120 9.74 -6.34 5.92
CA PHE A 120 9.18 -5.10 6.43
C PHE A 120 7.64 -5.13 6.42
N ASN A 121 7.01 -5.54 5.31
CA ASN A 121 5.56 -5.60 5.20
C ASN A 121 4.93 -6.62 6.16
N VAL A 122 5.56 -7.77 6.35
CA VAL A 122 5.11 -8.78 7.31
C VAL A 122 5.15 -8.20 8.73
N ALA A 123 6.24 -7.55 9.11
CA ALA A 123 6.33 -6.91 10.43
C ALA A 123 5.33 -5.76 10.62
N GLN A 124 4.90 -5.10 9.54
CA GLN A 124 3.83 -4.11 9.60
C GLN A 124 2.44 -4.74 9.61
N TYR A 125 2.28 -5.97 9.13
CA TYR A 125 0.99 -6.65 9.09
C TYR A 125 0.45 -6.91 10.50
N ASP A 126 1.31 -7.38 11.42
CA ASP A 126 0.93 -7.57 12.81
C ASP A 126 0.47 -6.25 13.47
N LYS A 127 1.18 -5.16 13.17
CA LYS A 127 0.82 -3.81 13.63
C LYS A 127 -0.49 -3.30 13.02
N LEU A 128 -0.74 -3.63 11.75
CA LEU A 128 -1.99 -3.30 11.07
C LEU A 128 -3.16 -4.06 11.71
N GLU A 129 -2.95 -5.32 12.06
CA GLU A 129 -3.94 -6.15 12.72
C GLU A 129 -4.25 -5.64 14.13
N GLU A 130 -3.21 -5.28 14.89
CA GLU A 130 -3.35 -4.62 16.18
C GLU A 130 -4.13 -3.30 16.06
N TRP A 131 -3.75 -2.44 15.11
CA TRP A 131 -4.44 -1.20 14.81
C TRP A 131 -5.92 -1.44 14.45
N ARG A 132 -6.21 -2.47 13.65
CA ARG A 132 -7.57 -2.83 13.23
C ARG A 132 -8.45 -3.28 14.39
N ARG A 133 -7.87 -3.90 15.42
CA ARG A 133 -8.58 -4.36 16.64
C ARG A 133 -8.65 -3.31 17.74
N THR A 134 -7.93 -2.20 17.59
CA THR A 134 -7.91 -1.14 18.59
C THR A 134 -9.14 -0.25 18.46
N TRP A 135 -9.72 0.09 19.62
CA TRP A 135 -10.85 1.00 19.77
C TRP A 135 -10.36 2.32 20.35
N MET A 136 -11.06 3.40 20.02
CA MET A 136 -10.86 4.72 20.59
C MET A 136 -12.18 5.25 21.14
N CYS A 137 -12.16 5.80 22.34
CA CYS A 137 -13.29 6.52 22.90
C CYS A 137 -13.28 7.97 22.43
N HIS A 138 -14.42 8.47 21.93
CA HIS A 138 -14.56 9.86 21.50
C HIS A 138 -14.63 10.84 22.68
N SER A 139 -15.11 10.39 23.84
CA SER A 139 -15.29 11.26 25.01
C SER A 139 -13.97 11.58 25.72
N CYS A 140 -13.05 10.62 25.82
CA CYS A 140 -11.78 10.78 26.56
C CYS A 140 -10.52 10.58 25.71
N GLY A 141 -10.66 10.19 24.44
CA GLY A 141 -9.53 9.93 23.54
C GLY A 141 -8.71 8.68 23.85
N THR A 142 -9.10 7.87 24.85
CA THR A 142 -8.35 6.67 25.24
C THR A 142 -8.45 5.59 24.17
N ARG A 143 -7.30 4.98 23.84
CA ARG A 143 -7.21 3.82 22.95
C ARG A 143 -7.11 2.55 23.78
N PHE A 144 -7.89 1.52 23.44
CA PHE A 144 -7.91 0.26 24.17
C PHE A 144 -8.30 -0.91 23.25
N GLN A 145 -8.00 -2.12 23.68
CA GLN A 145 -8.44 -3.35 23.02
C GLN A 145 -9.36 -4.11 23.98
N PRO A 146 -10.59 -4.44 23.60
CA PRO A 146 -11.43 -5.31 24.40
C PRO A 146 -10.79 -6.72 24.43
N SER A 147 -10.58 -7.24 25.64
CA SER A 147 -10.05 -8.58 25.90
C SER A 147 -11.03 -9.68 25.55
#